data_AF-A0A645DVA8-F1
#
_entry.id   AF-A0A645DVA8-F1
#
_cell.length_a   1.000
_cell.length_b   1.000
_cell.length_c   1.000
_cell.angle_alpha   90.00
_cell.angle_beta   90.00
_cell.angle_gamma   90.00
#
_symmetry.space_group_name_H-M   'P 1'
#
loop_
_entity.id
_entity.type
_entity.pdbx_description
1 polymer ?
#
loop_
_entity_poly.entity_id
_entity_poly.type
_entity_poly.pdbx_seq_one_letter_code
_entity_poly.pdbx_strand_id
1 'polypeptide(L)'
;MLRFDADERDEMIKNSLSERHARALLKIFEPDLRRKIMREVISKGLNVAETEEFIEDIFKRRAFIDRETVADTMIQSVEQRPIRKIILKDIKIFTNTIEKAAETVKLAGYDVDIDKEETEEGTLMKIYIKSCTHN
;
A
#
# COMPACT_ATOMS: atom_id res chain seq x y z
N MET A 1 15.01 -8.70 -3.18
CA MET A 1 14.90 -7.28 -3.60
C MET A 1 14.42 -7.14 -5.06
N LEU A 2 13.12 -7.31 -5.37
CA LEU A 2 12.64 -7.32 -6.77
C LEU A 2 11.61 -6.22 -7.13
N ARG A 3 11.36 -5.24 -6.26
CA ARG A 3 10.33 -4.19 -6.46
C ARG A 3 10.85 -2.75 -6.59
N PHE A 4 12.15 -2.53 -6.43
CA PHE A 4 12.79 -1.23 -6.64
C PHE A 4 13.37 -1.13 -8.05
N ASP A 5 13.32 0.06 -8.62
CA ASP A 5 13.95 0.37 -9.90
C ASP A 5 15.49 0.36 -9.78
N ALA A 6 16.21 0.30 -10.89
CA ALA A 6 17.68 0.20 -10.89
C ALA A 6 18.33 1.37 -10.12
N ASP A 7 17.86 2.60 -10.35
CA ASP A 7 18.35 3.80 -9.66
C ASP A 7 18.12 3.75 -8.15
N GLU A 8 16.94 3.26 -7.72
CA GLU A 8 16.60 3.13 -6.30
C GLU A 8 17.49 2.08 -5.61
N ARG A 9 17.81 0.98 -6.31
CA ARG A 9 18.71 -0.05 -5.78
C ARG A 9 20.13 0.47 -5.62
N ASP A 10 20.62 1.22 -6.59
CA ASP A 10 21.96 1.81 -6.52
C ASP A 10 22.07 2.80 -5.37
N GLU A 11 21.04 3.62 -5.15
CA GLU A 11 20.99 4.59 -4.05
C GLU A 11 20.92 3.89 -2.68
N MET A 12 20.19 2.77 -2.59
CA MET A 12 20.15 1.94 -1.39
C MET A 12 21.50 1.28 -1.08
N ILE A 13 22.19 0.73 -2.09
CA ILE A 13 23.49 0.07 -1.92
C ILE A 13 24.55 1.10 -1.51
N LYS A 14 24.58 2.26 -2.17
CA LYS A 14 25.52 3.35 -1.85
C LYS A 14 25.38 3.85 -0.42
N ASN A 15 24.17 3.84 0.14
CA ASN A 15 23.88 4.36 1.47
C ASN A 15 23.68 3.25 2.52
N SER A 16 24.08 2.00 2.23
CA SER A 16 24.01 0.86 3.15
C SER A 16 22.62 0.61 3.76
N LEU A 17 21.56 0.91 3.01
CA LEU A 17 20.19 0.66 3.46
C LEU A 17 19.90 -0.85 3.47
N SER A 18 19.60 -1.39 4.66
CA SER A 18 19.28 -2.81 4.82
C SER A 18 17.94 -3.20 4.19
N GLU A 19 17.73 -4.50 3.99
CA GLU A 19 16.46 -5.03 3.46
C GLU A 19 15.23 -4.60 4.26
N ARG A 20 15.41 -4.35 5.57
CA ARG A 20 14.32 -3.87 6.43
C ARG A 20 13.92 -2.43 6.10
N HIS A 21 14.89 -1.55 5.81
CA HIS A 21 14.60 -0.21 5.28
C HIS A 21 13.87 -0.29 3.94
N ALA A 22 14.31 -1.20 3.06
CA ALA A 22 13.65 -1.46 1.79
C ALA A 22 12.17 -1.82 1.99
N ARG A 23 11.89 -2.74 2.93
CA ARG A 23 10.52 -3.18 3.23
C ARG A 23 9.66 -2.04 3.77
N ALA A 24 10.22 -1.18 4.62
CA ALA A 24 9.53 0.01 5.13
C ALA A 24 9.19 0.99 4.00
N LEU A 25 10.15 1.28 3.12
CA LEU A 25 9.96 2.18 1.97
C LEU A 25 8.98 1.63 0.93
N LEU A 26 8.85 0.31 0.79
CA LEU A 26 7.85 -0.33 -0.09
C LEU A 26 6.40 -0.13 0.38
N LYS A 27 6.16 0.31 1.63
CA LYS A 27 4.82 0.75 2.05
C LYS A 27 4.38 2.01 1.31
N ILE A 28 5.31 2.76 0.71
CA ILE A 28 5.03 3.96 -0.08
C ILE A 28 4.86 3.57 -1.55
N PHE A 29 3.62 3.67 -2.02
CA PHE A 29 3.23 3.27 -3.38
C PHE A 29 3.56 4.33 -4.45
N GLU A 30 3.63 5.61 -4.09
CA GLU A 30 4.01 6.70 -5.00
C GLU A 30 5.56 6.75 -5.14
N PRO A 31 6.15 6.49 -6.33
CA PRO A 31 7.60 6.38 -6.50
C PRO A 31 8.34 7.70 -6.25
N ASP A 32 7.75 8.84 -6.59
CA ASP A 32 8.35 10.15 -6.35
C ASP A 32 8.36 10.50 -4.86
N LEU A 33 7.29 10.14 -4.15
CA LEU A 33 7.22 10.28 -2.70
C LEU A 33 8.21 9.33 -2.02
N ARG A 34 8.32 8.08 -2.51
CA ARG A 34 9.28 7.09 -2.01
C ARG A 34 10.71 7.58 -2.18
N ARG A 35 11.09 8.11 -3.35
CA ARG A 35 12.41 8.72 -3.59
C ARG A 35 12.67 9.93 -2.71
N LYS A 36 11.65 10.76 -2.45
CA LYS A 36 11.79 11.89 -1.52
C LYS A 36 12.05 11.41 -0.10
N ILE A 37 11.26 10.46 0.40
CA ILE A 37 11.41 9.89 1.74
C ILE A 37 12.73 9.12 1.87
N MET A 38 13.13 8.37 0.85
CA MET A 38 14.41 7.67 0.82
C MET A 38 15.59 8.64 0.97
N ARG A 39 15.56 9.77 0.26
CA ARG A 39 16.57 10.83 0.42
C ARG A 39 16.57 11.45 1.82
N GLU A 40 15.40 11.64 2.44
CA GLU A 40 15.29 12.12 3.82
C GLU A 40 15.82 11.10 4.85
N VAL A 41 15.56 9.81 4.63
CA VAL A 41 16.08 8.72 5.46
C VAL A 41 17.60 8.66 5.37
N ILE A 42 18.14 8.78 4.16
CA ILE A 42 19.59 8.81 3.90
C ILE A 42 20.22 10.07 4.53
N SER A 43 19.64 11.25 4.31
CA SER A 43 20.20 12.51 4.80
C SER A 43 20.20 12.61 6.33
N LYS A 44 19.21 12.01 6.99
CA LYS A 44 19.10 11.96 8.45
C LYS A 44 19.77 10.73 9.06
N GLY A 45 20.22 9.78 8.25
CA GLY A 45 20.84 8.53 8.72
C GLY A 45 19.91 7.71 9.61
N LEU A 46 18.60 7.70 9.30
CA LEU A 46 17.61 7.04 10.17
C LEU A 46 17.83 5.53 10.19
N ASN A 47 17.70 4.94 11.38
CA ASN A 47 17.67 3.50 11.53
C ASN A 47 16.32 2.90 11.08
N VAL A 48 16.19 1.57 11.12
CA VAL A 48 14.98 0.87 10.65
C VAL A 48 13.73 1.31 11.41
N ALA A 49 13.82 1.40 12.74
CA ALA A 49 12.68 1.76 13.59
C ALA A 49 12.27 3.23 13.37
N GLU A 50 13.25 4.12 13.31
CA GLU A 50 13.04 5.55 13.03
C GLU A 50 12.47 5.77 11.63
N THR A 51 12.89 4.98 10.65
CA THR A 51 12.36 5.01 9.29
C THR A 51 10.89 4.55 9.26
N GLU A 52 10.56 3.48 9.98
CA GLU A 52 9.18 3.01 10.10
C GLU A 52 8.28 4.04 10.78
N GLU A 53 8.74 4.63 11.89
CA GLU A 53 8.02 5.68 12.61
C GLU A 53 7.84 6.93 11.74
N PHE A 54 8.89 7.37 11.05
CA PHE A 54 8.87 8.52 10.15
C PHE A 54 7.85 8.33 9.01
N ILE A 55 7.80 7.13 8.43
CA ILE A 55 6.83 6.79 7.39
C ILE A 55 5.41 6.80 7.97
N GLU A 56 5.19 6.23 9.15
CA GLU A 56 3.90 6.24 9.82
C GLU A 56 3.41 7.66 10.17
N ASP A 57 4.30 8.54 10.65
CA ASP A 57 3.97 9.93 10.96
C ASP A 57 3.53 10.69 9.69
N ILE A 58 4.23 10.48 8.56
CA ILE A 58 3.83 11.05 7.27
C ILE A 58 2.43 10.57 6.86
N PHE A 59 2.13 9.28 7.00
CA PHE A 59 0.81 8.74 6.68
C PHE A 59 -0.27 9.24 7.64
N LYS A 60 0.01 9.36 8.95
CA LYS A 60 -0.91 9.92 9.93
C LYS A 60 -1.24 11.38 9.62
N ARG A 61 -0.23 12.20 9.33
CA ARG A 61 -0.43 13.61 8.93
C ARG A 61 -1.22 13.74 7.64
N ARG A 62 -0.95 12.90 6.63
CA ARG A 62 -1.73 12.89 5.37
C ARG A 62 -3.19 12.49 5.61
N ALA A 63 -3.43 11.46 6.44
CA ALA A 63 -4.78 11.06 6.82
C ALA A 63 -5.51 12.10 7.69
N PHE A 64 -4.79 12.90 8.47
CA PHE A 64 -5.34 14.00 9.26
C PHE A 64 -5.73 15.19 8.36
N ILE A 65 -4.87 15.53 7.39
CA ILE A 65 -5.18 16.53 6.36
C ILE A 65 -6.41 16.10 5.56
N ASP A 66 -6.55 14.83 5.21
CA ASP A 66 -7.74 14.33 4.50
C ASP A 66 -9.04 14.35 5.35
N ARG A 67 -8.98 14.43 6.69
CA ARG A 67 -10.16 14.57 7.57
C ARG A 67 -10.49 16.02 7.94
N GLU A 68 -9.47 16.83 8.19
CA GLU A 68 -9.63 18.23 8.60
C GLU A 68 -10.00 19.13 7.41
N THR A 69 -9.60 18.76 6.18
CA THR A 69 -9.94 19.54 4.97
C THR A 69 -11.37 19.31 4.44
N VAL A 70 -12.14 18.37 5.00
CA VAL A 70 -13.55 18.15 4.61
C VAL A 70 -14.51 19.05 5.40
N ALA A 71 -14.10 19.54 6.58
CA ALA A 71 -14.94 20.36 7.43
C ALA A 71 -14.83 21.86 7.14
N ASP A 72 -13.64 22.38 6.78
CA ASP A 72 -13.40 23.83 6.73
C ASP A 72 -13.06 24.42 5.36
N THR A 73 -13.07 23.64 4.27
CA THR A 73 -12.73 24.14 2.91
C THR A 73 -13.82 23.90 1.87
N MET A 74 -15.07 24.24 2.20
CA MET A 74 -16.14 24.44 1.19
C MET A 74 -16.32 25.90 0.77
N ILE A 75 -15.50 26.84 1.28
CA ILE A 75 -15.60 28.25 0.91
C ILE A 75 -14.20 28.73 0.50
N GLN A 76 -14.06 29.09 -0.78
CA GLN A 76 -12.93 29.83 -1.36
C GLN A 76 -11.60 29.06 -1.52
N SER A 77 -11.55 28.19 -2.52
CA SER A 77 -10.67 28.41 -3.69
C SER A 77 -10.69 27.16 -4.57
N VAL A 78 -11.31 27.34 -5.72
CA VAL A 78 -11.27 26.42 -6.85
C VAL A 78 -9.83 26.41 -7.39
N GLU A 79 -8.94 25.64 -6.78
CA GLU A 79 -7.78 25.11 -7.49
C GLU A 79 -7.86 23.59 -7.42
N GLN A 80 -8.22 23.06 -8.58
CA GLN A 80 -8.18 21.69 -9.03
C GLN A 80 -7.07 20.88 -8.33
N ARG A 81 -7.34 20.32 -7.15
CA ARG A 81 -6.57 19.15 -6.73
C ARG A 81 -7.15 18.01 -7.53
N PRO A 82 -6.44 17.48 -8.55
CA PRO A 82 -6.92 16.29 -9.22
C PRO A 82 -7.11 15.27 -8.11
N ILE A 83 -8.32 14.74 -7.99
CA ILE A 83 -8.58 13.52 -7.25
C ILE A 83 -7.55 12.56 -7.82
N ARG A 84 -6.45 12.34 -7.08
CA ARG A 84 -5.33 11.56 -7.56
C ARG A 84 -5.94 10.19 -7.75
N LYS A 85 -6.22 9.83 -9.00
CA LYS A 85 -6.54 8.48 -9.42
C LYS A 85 -5.52 7.64 -8.68
N ILE A 86 -5.97 6.90 -7.68
CA ILE A 86 -5.18 5.88 -7.03
C ILE A 86 -4.83 4.98 -8.19
N ILE A 87 -3.62 5.14 -8.73
CA ILE A 87 -3.14 4.31 -9.81
C ILE A 87 -2.99 2.95 -9.13
N LEU A 88 -4.03 2.12 -9.25
CA LEU A 88 -4.05 0.70 -8.89
C LEU A 88 -3.03 0.01 -9.80
N LYS A 89 -1.73 0.23 -9.54
CA LYS A 89 -0.65 -0.34 -10.33
C LYS A 89 -0.35 -1.78 -9.92
N ASP A 90 -0.78 -2.19 -8.73
CA ASP A 90 -0.62 -3.56 -8.23
C ASP A 90 -1.92 -4.09 -7.62
N ILE A 91 -2.86 -4.51 -8.48
CA ILE A 91 -4.03 -5.32 -8.08
C ILE A 91 -3.59 -6.54 -7.23
N LYS A 92 -2.35 -7.02 -7.43
CA LYS A 92 -1.73 -8.13 -6.68
C LYS A 92 -1.71 -7.94 -5.15
N ILE A 93 -1.69 -6.71 -4.63
CA ILE A 93 -1.76 -6.50 -3.17
C ILE A 93 -3.20 -6.74 -2.67
N PHE A 94 -4.18 -6.32 -3.47
CA PHE A 94 -5.59 -6.51 -3.15
C PHE A 94 -5.99 -7.98 -3.26
N THR A 95 -5.52 -8.71 -4.28
CA THR A 95 -5.79 -10.16 -4.40
C THR A 95 -5.32 -10.93 -3.18
N ASN A 96 -4.11 -10.65 -2.68
CA ASN A 96 -3.58 -11.32 -1.49
C ASN A 96 -4.39 -11.01 -0.23
N THR A 97 -4.95 -9.79 -0.15
CA THR A 97 -5.81 -9.40 0.97
C THR A 97 -7.15 -10.12 0.90
N ILE A 98 -7.72 -10.26 -0.30
CA ILE A 98 -8.98 -10.97 -0.54
C ILE A 98 -8.80 -12.47 -0.26
N GLU A 99 -7.70 -13.08 -0.71
CA GLU A 99 -7.36 -14.49 -0.43
C GLU A 99 -7.31 -14.73 1.09
N LYS A 100 -6.59 -13.89 1.83
CA LYS A 100 -6.48 -14.01 3.29
C LYS A 100 -7.82 -13.83 4.01
N ALA A 101 -8.67 -12.93 3.52
CA ALA A 101 -10.02 -12.76 4.06
C ALA A 101 -10.87 -14.03 3.83
N ALA A 102 -10.81 -14.62 2.62
CA ALA A 102 -11.53 -15.85 2.30
C ALA A 102 -11.02 -17.05 3.12
N GLU A 103 -9.71 -17.17 3.36
CA GLU A 103 -9.14 -18.17 4.28
C GLU A 103 -9.67 -18.01 5.71
N THR A 104 -9.81 -16.76 6.18
CA THR A 104 -10.35 -16.47 7.52
C THR A 104 -11.79 -16.97 7.65
N VAL A 105 -12.61 -16.80 6.61
CA VAL A 105 -13.98 -17.29 6.55
C VAL A 105 -14.00 -18.83 6.51
N LYS A 106 -13.09 -19.46 5.78
CA LYS A 106 -12.93 -20.92 5.77
C LYS A 106 -12.56 -21.48 7.14
N LEU A 107 -11.64 -20.83 7.85
CA LEU A 107 -11.25 -21.18 9.23
C LEU A 107 -12.41 -21.02 10.22
N ALA A 108 -13.35 -20.12 9.96
CA ALA A 108 -14.57 -19.94 10.76
C ALA A 108 -15.62 -21.05 10.51
N GLY A 109 -15.31 -22.06 9.69
CA GLY A 109 -16.17 -23.23 9.46
C GLY A 109 -17.12 -23.09 8.28
N TYR A 110 -16.99 -22.04 7.47
CA TYR A 110 -17.74 -21.89 6.23
C TYR A 110 -17.05 -22.62 5.09
N ASP A 111 -17.85 -23.24 4.23
CA ASP A 111 -17.36 -23.86 3.01
C ASP A 111 -17.15 -22.76 1.95
N VAL A 112 -15.88 -22.48 1.66
CA VAL A 112 -15.44 -21.38 0.78
C VAL A 112 -14.61 -21.95 -0.36
N ASP A 113 -15.07 -21.68 -1.58
CA ASP A 113 -14.38 -21.94 -2.83
C ASP A 113 -13.88 -20.63 -3.46
N ILE A 114 -12.64 -20.65 -3.95
CA ILE A 114 -11.99 -19.51 -4.59
C ILE A 114 -11.51 -19.97 -5.96
N ASP A 115 -11.96 -19.29 -7.00
CA ASP A 115 -11.53 -19.50 -8.38
C ASP A 115 -10.93 -18.21 -8.94
N LYS A 116 -9.82 -18.35 -9.68
CA LYS A 116 -9.00 -17.22 -10.13
C LYS A 116 -8.52 -17.45 -11.56
N GLU A 117 -8.81 -16.50 -12.42
CA GLU A 117 -8.46 -16.52 -13.83
C GLU A 117 -7.68 -15.24 -14.18
N GLU A 118 -6.47 -15.39 -14.73
CA GLU A 118 -5.71 -14.28 -15.31
C GLU A 118 -6.04 -14.17 -16.80
N THR A 119 -6.43 -12.97 -17.25
CA THR A 119 -6.73 -12.65 -18.65
C THR A 119 -5.81 -11.53 -19.14
N GLU A 120 -5.80 -11.29 -20.46
CA GLU A 120 -5.03 -10.19 -21.06
C GLU A 120 -5.48 -8.80 -20.56
N GLU A 121 -6.73 -8.68 -20.08
CA GLU A 121 -7.32 -7.44 -19.59
C GLU A 121 -7.26 -7.29 -18.06
N GLY A 122 -7.03 -8.36 -17.30
CA GLY A 122 -6.99 -8.29 -15.84
C GLY A 122 -7.04 -9.64 -15.12
N THR A 123 -7.46 -9.62 -13.85
CA THR A 123 -7.64 -10.82 -13.03
C THR A 123 -9.10 -10.93 -12.61
N LEU A 124 -9.77 -12.03 -12.98
CA LEU A 124 -11.10 -12.38 -12.50
C LEU A 124 -10.95 -13.27 -11.27
N MET A 125 -11.71 -12.95 -10.23
CA MET A 125 -11.74 -13.71 -8.98
C MET A 125 -13.19 -13.98 -8.61
N LYS A 126 -13.55 -15.27 -8.48
CA LYS A 126 -14.87 -15.73 -8.03
C LYS A 126 -14.70 -16.32 -6.64
N ILE A 127 -15.47 -15.84 -5.68
CA ILE A 127 -15.50 -16.36 -4.31
C ILE A 127 -16.90 -16.86 -4.06
N TYR A 128 -17.01 -18.14 -3.76
CA TYR A 128 -18.27 -18.79 -3.44
C TYR A 128 -18.23 -19.21 -1.98
N ILE A 129 -19.13 -18.64 -1.18
CA ILE A 129 -19.31 -19.00 0.23
C ILE A 129 -20.63 -19.74 0.32
N LYS A 130 -20.58 -21.04 0.62
CA LYS A 130 -21.77 -21.84 0.78
C LYS A 130 -22.38 -21.53 2.14
N SER A 131 -23.65 -21.15 2.15
CA SER A 131 -24.40 -20.96 3.39
C SER A 131 -24.54 -22.31 4.10
N CYS A 132 -23.80 -22.51 5.20
CA CYS A 132 -24.11 -23.57 6.14
C CYS A 132 -25.41 -23.18 6.86
N THR A 133 -26.54 -23.74 6.44
CA THR A 133 -27.75 -23.76 7.25
C THR A 133 -27.45 -24.57 8.51
N HIS A 134 -27.17 -23.89 9.63
CA HIS A 134 -27.32 -24.51 10.95
C HIS A 134 -28.78 -24.93 11.07
N ASN A 135 -28.99 -26.24 11.11
CA ASN A 135 -30.22 -26.85 11.60
C ASN A 135 -29.86 -27.60 12.88
#